data_AF-A0A2P5HXF5-F1
#
_entry.id   AF-A0A2P5HXF5-F1
#
_cell.length_a   1.000
_cell.length_b   1.000
_cell.length_c   1.000
_cell.angle_alpha   90.00
_cell.angle_beta   90.00
_cell.angle_gamma   90.00
#
_symmetry.space_group_name_H-M   'P 1'
#
loop_
_entity.id
_entity.type
_entity.pdbx_description
1 polymer ?
#
loop_
_entity_poly.entity_id
_entity_poly.type
_entity_poly.pdbx_seq_one_letter_code
_entity_poly.pdbx_strand_id
1 'polypeptide(L)'
;MGNGGLTKLLWICTVLSKFGVVLVNVTAGTRSYFAYARDGALPCAKWLSTVNPVTKTPINATITLLSVCALLGLISLGSSEALYAFFSGSSVAGATAYMMPVLMRCLYEKNPECIPGPFSLGKWSTLIRWVAVIWTVFYVGLLMLVIPWYFLRAHK
;
A
#
# COMPACT_ATOMS: atom_id res chain seq x y z
N MET A 1 -5.77 -4.22 -42.45
CA MET A 1 -4.45 -4.78 -42.10
C MET A 1 -3.46 -3.68 -41.71
N GLY A 2 -3.81 -2.85 -40.72
CA GLY A 2 -2.97 -1.73 -40.26
C GLY A 2 -3.46 -1.27 -38.90
N ASN A 3 -2.71 -1.63 -37.85
CA ASN A 3 -2.83 -1.16 -36.45
C ASN A 3 -1.79 -1.86 -35.53
N GLY A 4 -1.14 -2.94 -35.99
CA GLY A 4 -0.12 -3.65 -35.19
C GLY A 4 1.09 -2.80 -34.80
N GLY A 5 1.41 -1.73 -35.52
CA GLY A 5 2.46 -0.78 -35.14
C GLY A 5 2.10 0.07 -33.92
N LEU A 6 0.88 0.63 -33.92
CA LEU A 6 0.37 1.44 -32.80
C LEU A 6 0.20 0.58 -31.54
N THR A 7 -0.37 -0.63 -31.66
CA THR A 7 -0.52 -1.53 -30.50
C THR A 7 0.84 -1.90 -29.89
N LYS A 8 1.86 -2.18 -30.71
CA LYS A 8 3.23 -2.45 -30.22
C LYS A 8 3.85 -1.24 -29.50
N LEU A 9 3.67 -0.03 -30.05
CA LEU A 9 4.14 1.21 -29.42
C LEU A 9 3.46 1.43 -28.05
N LEU A 10 2.13 1.25 -27.97
CA LEU A 10 1.38 1.40 -26.74
C LEU A 10 1.81 0.38 -25.66
N TRP A 11 2.12 -0.86 -26.05
CA TRP A 11 2.69 -1.86 -25.13
C TRP A 11 4.04 -1.42 -24.58
N ILE A 12 4.96 -0.94 -25.42
CA ILE A 12 6.28 -0.45 -24.99
C ILE A 12 6.13 0.72 -24.01
N CYS A 13 5.29 1.71 -24.34
CA CYS A 13 5.03 2.85 -23.44
C CYS A 13 4.47 2.40 -22.08
N THR A 14 3.58 1.41 -22.08
CA THR A 14 3.00 0.86 -20.84
C THR A 14 4.07 0.18 -19.98
N VAL A 15 4.92 -0.66 -20.59
CA VAL A 15 6.00 -1.36 -19.88
C VAL A 15 6.99 -0.37 -19.26
N LEU A 16 7.40 0.67 -20.00
CA LEU A 16 8.29 1.72 -19.49
C LEU A 16 7.64 2.48 -18.33
N SER A 17 6.36 2.82 -18.43
CA SER A 17 5.61 3.47 -17.34
C SER A 17 5.56 2.60 -16.08
N LYS A 18 5.27 1.30 -16.22
CA LYS A 18 5.23 0.37 -15.08
C LYS A 18 6.59 0.24 -14.40
N PHE A 19 7.68 0.21 -15.17
CA PHE A 19 9.02 0.19 -14.60
C PHE A 19 9.28 1.40 -13.68
N GLY A 20 8.92 2.60 -14.13
CA GLY A 20 9.04 3.81 -13.31
C GLY A 20 8.22 3.74 -12.01
N VAL A 21 6.98 3.26 -12.08
CA VAL A 21 6.12 3.09 -10.89
C VAL A 21 6.73 2.10 -9.89
N VAL A 22 7.29 0.98 -10.38
CA VAL A 22 7.94 -0.02 -9.51
C VAL A 22 9.14 0.58 -8.78
N LEU A 23 10.00 1.34 -9.46
CA LEU A 23 11.15 1.99 -8.84
C LEU A 23 10.75 2.95 -7.71
N VAL A 24 9.71 3.76 -7.94
CA VAL A 24 9.19 4.70 -6.93
C VAL A 24 8.63 3.94 -5.74
N ASN A 25 7.85 2.89 -5.97
CA ASN A 25 7.23 2.09 -4.92
C ASN A 25 8.26 1.33 -4.08
N VAL A 26 9.28 0.73 -4.70
CA VAL A 26 10.37 0.06 -3.96
C VAL A 26 11.12 1.08 -3.10
N THR A 27 11.43 2.25 -3.65
CA THR A 27 12.14 3.30 -2.91
C THR A 27 11.32 3.81 -1.72
N ALA A 28 10.03 4.07 -1.92
CA ALA A 28 9.12 4.50 -0.86
C ALA A 28 8.94 3.41 0.20
N GLY A 29 8.70 2.16 -0.24
CA GLY A 29 8.52 1.00 0.62
C GLY A 29 9.74 0.74 1.50
N THR A 30 10.94 0.79 0.95
CA THR A 30 12.19 0.65 1.70
C THR A 30 12.29 1.69 2.82
N ARG A 31 11.93 2.95 2.56
CA ARG A 31 11.98 4.03 3.58
C ARG A 31 10.97 3.78 4.70
N SER A 32 9.77 3.33 4.36
CA SER A 32 8.75 2.95 5.36
C SER A 32 9.20 1.75 6.19
N TYR A 33 9.71 0.69 5.56
CA TYR A 33 10.25 -0.49 6.25
C TYR A 33 11.40 -0.15 7.19
N PHE A 34 12.31 0.71 6.73
CA PHE A 34 13.41 1.20 7.55
C PHE A 34 12.92 2.01 8.77
N ALA A 35 11.93 2.89 8.59
CA ALA A 35 11.33 3.65 9.68
C ALA A 35 10.67 2.71 10.71
N TYR A 36 9.88 1.72 10.26
CA TYR A 36 9.29 0.73 11.15
C TYR A 36 10.35 -0.12 11.89
N ALA A 37 11.45 -0.48 11.22
CA ALA A 37 12.56 -1.19 11.85
C ALA A 37 13.26 -0.33 12.91
N ARG A 38 13.47 0.97 12.63
CA ARG A 38 14.04 1.93 13.58
C ARG A 38 13.17 2.07 14.82
N ASP A 39 11.85 2.03 14.65
CA ASP A 39 10.89 2.14 15.73
C ASP A 39 10.68 0.78 16.47
N GLY A 40 11.44 -0.27 16.11
CA GLY A 40 11.42 -1.56 16.79
C GLY A 40 10.21 -2.44 16.47
N ALA A 41 9.40 -2.07 15.46
CA ALA A 41 8.14 -2.75 15.14
C ALA A 41 8.30 -4.08 14.37
N LEU A 42 9.51 -4.40 13.90
CA LEU A 42 9.79 -5.56 13.06
C LEU A 42 10.70 -6.59 13.76
N PRO A 43 10.50 -7.90 13.53
CA PRO A 43 11.47 -8.91 13.95
C PRO A 43 12.80 -8.64 13.26
N CYS A 44 13.92 -8.82 13.96
CA CYS A 44 15.26 -8.45 13.49
C CYS A 44 15.44 -6.94 13.17
N ALA A 45 14.72 -6.07 13.89
CA ALA A 45 14.79 -4.61 13.78
C ALA A 45 16.21 -4.05 13.61
N LYS A 46 17.17 -4.49 14.44
CA LYS A 46 18.58 -4.03 14.39
C LYS A 46 19.24 -4.25 13.03
N TRP A 47 18.97 -5.39 12.39
CA TRP A 47 19.56 -5.73 11.09
C TRP A 47 18.88 -4.95 9.95
N LEU A 48 17.56 -4.80 10.03
CA LEU A 48 16.76 -4.04 9.05
C LEU A 48 17.00 -2.53 9.14
N SER A 49 17.28 -2.00 10.33
CA SER A 49 17.59 -0.59 10.59
C SER A 49 19.06 -0.24 10.35
N THR A 50 19.88 -1.18 9.86
CA THR A 50 21.28 -0.90 9.54
C THR A 50 21.39 -0.21 8.17
N VAL A 51 22.02 0.96 8.16
CA VAL A 51 22.32 1.73 6.93
C VAL A 51 23.75 1.43 6.50
N ASN A 52 23.97 1.18 5.21
CA ASN A 52 25.31 0.97 4.69
C ASN A 52 26.09 2.32 4.70
N PRO A 53 27.34 2.36 5.23
CA PRO A 53 28.11 3.60 5.37
C PRO A 53 28.56 4.22 4.04
N VAL A 54 28.71 3.41 2.98
CA VAL A 54 29.20 3.85 1.67
C VAL A 54 28.05 4.41 0.84
N THR A 55 26.96 3.64 0.71
CA THR A 55 25.82 4.02 -0.14
C THR A 55 24.81 4.91 0.58
N LYS A 56 24.91 5.04 1.92
CA LYS A 56 23.95 5.74 2.80
C LYS A 56 22.50 5.26 2.62
N THR A 57 22.32 4.03 2.12
CA THR A 57 21.01 3.43 1.88
C THR A 57 20.81 2.17 2.76
N PRO A 58 19.58 1.91 3.23
CA PRO A 58 19.27 0.70 3.97
C PRO A 58 19.11 -0.49 3.00
N ILE A 59 20.24 -1.09 2.64
CA ILE A 59 20.30 -2.22 1.69
C ILE A 59 19.56 -3.43 2.25
N ASN A 60 19.71 -3.73 3.55
CA ASN A 60 19.05 -4.87 4.19
C ASN A 60 17.51 -4.78 4.11
N ALA A 61 16.96 -3.58 4.33
CA ALA A 61 15.53 -3.32 4.19
C ALA A 61 15.07 -3.48 2.72
N THR A 62 15.87 -3.01 1.77
CA THR A 62 15.58 -3.14 0.33
C THR A 62 15.57 -4.60 -0.10
N ILE A 63 16.58 -5.38 0.28
CA ILE A 63 16.67 -6.81 -0.06
C ILE A 63 15.47 -7.55 0.53
N THR A 64 15.16 -7.31 1.81
CA THR A 64 14.02 -7.96 2.47
C THR A 64 12.70 -7.65 1.75
N LEU A 65 12.47 -6.37 1.41
CA LEU A 65 11.28 -5.96 0.68
C LEU A 65 11.20 -6.65 -0.70
N LEU A 66 12.29 -6.63 -1.46
CA LEU A 66 12.34 -7.26 -2.79
C LEU A 66 12.16 -8.77 -2.70
N SER A 67 12.75 -9.43 -1.71
CA SER A 67 12.57 -10.87 -1.47
C SER A 67 11.10 -11.20 -1.18
N VAL A 68 10.43 -10.43 -0.32
CA VAL A 68 9.00 -10.62 -0.05
C VAL A 68 8.16 -10.40 -1.30
N CYS A 69 8.43 -9.33 -2.07
CA CYS A 69 7.74 -9.08 -3.33
C CYS A 69 7.95 -10.20 -4.36
N ALA A 70 9.17 -10.75 -4.46
CA ALA A 70 9.49 -11.85 -5.36
C ALA A 70 8.74 -13.13 -4.96
N LEU A 71 8.70 -13.45 -3.65
CA LEU A 71 7.95 -14.58 -3.13
C LEU A 71 6.45 -14.47 -3.39
N LEU A 72 5.87 -13.28 -3.20
CA LEU A 72 4.47 -13.03 -3.54
C LEU A 72 4.23 -13.08 -5.05
N GLY A 73 5.21 -12.68 -5.85
CA GLY A 73 5.16 -12.82 -7.30
C GLY A 73 5.04 -14.27 -7.78
N LEU A 74 5.60 -15.23 -7.04
CA LEU A 74 5.48 -16.66 -7.38
C LEU A 74 4.04 -17.18 -7.35
N ILE A 75 3.11 -16.50 -6.65
CA ILE A 75 1.67 -16.84 -6.65
C ILE A 75 1.10 -16.80 -8.07
N SER A 76 1.65 -15.95 -8.95
CA SER A 76 1.24 -15.87 -10.36
C SER A 76 1.43 -17.18 -11.14
N LEU A 77 2.33 -18.06 -10.70
CA LEU A 77 2.57 -19.37 -11.34
C LEU A 77 1.51 -20.42 -10.97
N GLY A 78 0.81 -20.24 -9.85
CA GLY A 78 -0.16 -21.21 -9.35
C GLY A 78 -1.54 -21.06 -9.99
N SER A 79 -2.14 -19.87 -9.89
CA SER A 79 -3.47 -19.59 -10.44
C SER A 79 -3.73 -18.10 -10.59
N SER A 80 -4.38 -17.72 -11.69
CA SER A 80 -4.89 -16.37 -11.94
C SER A 80 -5.85 -15.92 -10.84
N GLU A 81 -6.69 -16.84 -10.33
CA GLU A 81 -7.68 -16.58 -9.29
C GLU A 81 -7.00 -16.18 -7.96
N ALA A 82 -5.93 -16.88 -7.60
CA ALA A 82 -5.16 -16.59 -6.39
C ALA A 82 -4.48 -15.22 -6.48
N LEU A 83 -4.00 -14.85 -7.67
CA LEU A 83 -3.42 -13.53 -7.91
C LEU A 83 -4.48 -12.42 -7.79
N TYR A 84 -5.67 -12.59 -8.38
CA TYR A 84 -6.75 -11.61 -8.24
C TYR A 84 -7.23 -11.48 -6.79
N ALA A 85 -7.30 -12.58 -6.04
CA ALA A 85 -7.60 -12.58 -4.61
C ALA A 85 -6.59 -11.71 -3.84
N PHE A 86 -5.30 -11.91 -4.11
CA PHE A 86 -4.22 -11.18 -3.45
C PHE A 86 -4.27 -9.67 -3.75
N PHE A 87 -4.48 -9.29 -5.02
CA PHE A 87 -4.61 -7.88 -5.38
C PHE A 87 -5.82 -7.21 -4.73
N SER A 88 -6.95 -7.92 -4.68
CA SER A 88 -8.15 -7.41 -4.01
C SER A 88 -7.93 -7.23 -2.50
N GLY A 89 -7.31 -8.21 -1.83
CA GLY A 89 -6.93 -8.10 -0.43
C GLY A 89 -5.95 -6.95 -0.16
N SER A 90 -5.01 -6.72 -1.09
CA SER A 90 -4.07 -5.60 -1.02
C SER A 90 -4.76 -4.24 -1.12
N SER A 91 -5.80 -4.11 -1.95
CA SER A 91 -6.64 -2.91 -2.02
C SER A 91 -7.35 -2.63 -0.69
N VAL A 92 -7.88 -3.66 -0.05
CA VAL A 92 -8.51 -3.54 1.28
C VAL A 92 -7.49 -3.10 2.32
N ALA A 93 -6.33 -3.76 2.39
CA ALA A 93 -5.26 -3.40 3.32
C ALA A 93 -4.77 -1.96 3.11
N GLY A 94 -4.62 -1.52 1.85
CA GLY A 94 -4.27 -0.14 1.52
C GLY A 94 -5.31 0.86 2.00
N ALA A 95 -6.61 0.60 1.75
CA ALA A 95 -7.69 1.45 2.22
C ALA A 95 -7.71 1.58 3.75
N THR A 96 -7.51 0.47 4.47
CA THR A 96 -7.41 0.47 5.93
C THR A 96 -6.19 1.25 6.43
N ALA A 97 -5.04 1.11 5.77
CA ALA A 97 -3.82 1.85 6.11
C ALA A 97 -3.99 3.37 5.94
N TYR A 98 -4.68 3.82 4.88
CA TYR A 98 -5.01 5.25 4.70
C TYR A 98 -6.04 5.77 5.71
N MET A 99 -6.93 4.90 6.21
CA MET A 99 -7.90 5.27 7.24
C MET A 99 -7.25 5.51 8.60
N MET A 100 -6.22 4.74 8.96
CA MET A 100 -5.57 4.82 10.28
C MET A 100 -5.22 6.24 10.75
N PRO A 101 -4.47 7.07 10.00
CA PRO A 101 -4.13 8.42 10.47
C PRO A 101 -5.36 9.32 10.65
N VAL A 102 -6.39 9.17 9.81
CA VAL A 102 -7.65 9.92 9.95
C VAL A 102 -8.37 9.50 11.24
N LEU A 103 -8.45 8.19 11.49
CA LEU A 103 -9.05 7.65 12.70
C LEU A 103 -8.29 8.07 13.96
N MET A 104 -6.96 7.99 13.95
CA MET A 104 -6.11 8.48 15.04
C MET A 104 -6.37 9.95 15.32
N ARG A 105 -6.53 10.78 14.28
CA ARG A 105 -6.86 12.20 14.45
C ARG A 105 -8.27 12.42 15.02
N CYS A 106 -9.24 11.55 14.72
CA CYS A 106 -10.57 11.60 15.34
C CYS A 106 -10.53 11.21 16.82
N LEU A 107 -9.80 10.14 17.16
CA LEU A 107 -9.74 9.62 18.53
C LEU A 107 -8.95 10.53 19.48
N TYR A 108 -7.85 11.11 18.99
CA TYR A 108 -6.95 11.95 19.78
C TYR A 108 -7.17 13.45 19.56
N GLU A 109 -8.33 13.86 19.03
CA GLU A 109 -8.63 15.27 18.76
C GLU A 109 -8.56 16.16 20.01
N LYS A 110 -8.86 15.58 21.18
CA LYS A 110 -8.86 16.27 22.47
C LYS A 110 -7.52 16.17 23.22
N ASN A 111 -6.51 15.50 22.67
CA ASN A 111 -5.23 15.37 23.36
C ASN A 111 -4.46 16.72 23.36
N PRO A 112 -3.92 17.15 24.50
CA PRO A 112 -3.16 18.40 24.61
C PRO A 112 -1.85 18.38 23.81
N GLU A 113 -1.31 17.20 23.50
CA GLU A 113 -0.13 17.01 22.66
C GLU A 113 -0.41 17.19 21.15
N CYS A 114 -1.67 17.35 20.77
CA CYS A 114 -2.07 17.45 19.37
C CYS A 114 -1.81 18.86 18.82
N ILE A 115 -0.58 19.10 18.37
CA ILE A 115 -0.18 20.39 17.80
C ILE A 115 -1.01 20.66 16.53
N PRO A 116 -1.75 21.79 16.44
CA PRO A 116 -2.47 22.15 15.22
C PRO A 116 -1.46 22.47 14.10
N GLY A 117 -1.65 21.84 12.94
CA GLY A 117 -0.84 22.13 11.76
C GLY A 117 -1.12 23.53 11.20
N PRO A 118 -0.26 24.03 10.28
CA PRO A 118 -0.38 25.37 9.69
C PRO A 118 -1.67 25.58 8.90
N PHE A 119 -2.37 24.51 8.53
CA PHE A 119 -3.67 24.54 7.89
C PHE A 119 -4.70 23.77 8.74
N SER A 120 -5.80 24.45 9.09
CA SER A 120 -6.94 23.82 9.75
C SER A 120 -8.24 24.26 9.08
N LEU A 121 -9.15 23.32 8.82
CA LEU A 121 -10.50 23.61 8.31
C LEU A 121 -11.45 24.07 9.45
N GLY A 122 -10.90 24.44 10.62
CA GLY A 122 -11.67 24.77 11.81
C GLY A 122 -12.69 23.69 12.18
N LYS A 123 -13.92 24.10 12.49
CA LYS A 123 -15.03 23.23 12.93
C LYS A 123 -15.46 22.20 11.86
N TRP A 124 -15.24 22.49 10.58
CA TRP A 124 -15.57 21.56 9.49
C TRP A 124 -14.59 20.38 9.42
N SER A 125 -13.39 20.52 9.99
CA SER A 125 -12.40 19.45 9.98
C SER A 125 -12.90 18.19 10.70
N THR A 126 -13.58 18.33 11.84
CA THR A 126 -14.11 17.20 12.61
C THR A 126 -15.19 16.46 11.83
N LEU A 127 -16.15 17.18 11.22
CA LEU A 127 -17.23 16.57 10.44
C LEU A 127 -16.66 15.77 9.25
N ILE A 128 -15.76 16.40 8.48
CA ILE A 128 -15.17 15.78 7.28
C ILE A 128 -14.39 14.51 7.64
N ARG A 129 -13.65 14.51 8.76
CA ARG A 129 -12.91 13.32 9.20
C ARG A 129 -13.86 12.16 9.56
N TRP A 130 -14.96 12.43 10.27
CA TRP A 130 -15.95 11.39 10.59
C TRP A 130 -16.65 10.85 9.34
N VAL A 131 -17.04 11.72 8.41
CA VAL A 131 -17.60 11.31 7.11
C VAL A 131 -16.61 10.44 6.34
N ALA A 132 -15.33 10.81 6.32
CA ALA A 132 -14.28 10.03 5.67
C ALA A 132 -14.13 8.64 6.31
N VAL A 133 -14.12 8.53 7.65
CA VAL A 133 -14.05 7.24 8.35
C VAL A 133 -15.25 6.37 8.03
N ILE A 134 -16.47 6.92 8.12
CA ILE A 134 -17.70 6.17 7.81
C ILE A 134 -17.69 5.69 6.35
N TRP A 135 -17.29 6.56 5.43
CA TRP A 135 -17.16 6.21 4.02
C TRP A 135 -16.13 5.10 3.78
N THR A 136 -14.96 5.16 4.41
CA THR A 136 -13.94 4.12 4.27
C THR A 136 -14.39 2.79 4.86
N VAL A 137 -15.08 2.79 6.00
CA VAL A 137 -15.65 1.57 6.60
C VAL A 137 -16.72 0.97 5.68
N PHE A 138 -17.61 1.79 5.14
CA PHE A 138 -18.62 1.35 4.16
C PHE A 138 -17.97 0.74 2.91
N TYR A 139 -16.97 1.42 2.33
CA TYR A 139 -16.25 0.97 1.15
C TYR A 139 -15.49 -0.35 1.40
N VAL A 140 -14.77 -0.48 2.52
CA VAL A 140 -14.06 -1.70 2.89
C VAL A 140 -15.04 -2.86 3.13
N GLY A 141 -16.17 -2.59 3.81
CA GLY A 141 -17.23 -3.58 4.02
C GLY A 141 -17.85 -4.06 2.70
N LEU A 142 -18.10 -3.14 1.76
CA LEU A 142 -18.58 -3.48 0.42
C LEU A 142 -17.58 -4.37 -0.32
N LEU A 143 -16.29 -4.01 -0.32
CA LEU A 143 -15.25 -4.82 -0.95
C LEU A 143 -15.18 -6.22 -0.32
N MET A 144 -15.19 -6.33 1.00
CA MET A 144 -15.17 -7.61 1.69
C MET A 144 -16.41 -8.47 1.43
N LEU A 145 -17.56 -7.88 1.11
CA LEU A 145 -18.76 -8.63 0.73
C LEU A 145 -18.68 -9.15 -0.71
N VAL A 146 -18.08 -8.38 -1.62
CA VAL A 146 -17.98 -8.72 -3.05
C VAL A 146 -16.94 -9.82 -3.30
N ILE A 147 -15.84 -9.85 -2.53
CA ILE A 147 -14.72 -10.79 -2.74
C ILE A 147 -15.17 -12.26 -2.55
N PRO A 148 -15.79 -12.68 -1.43
CA PRO A 148 -16.28 -14.05 -1.25
C PRO A 148 -17.35 -14.45 -2.27
N TRP A 149 -18.19 -13.50 -2.70
CA TRP A 149 -19.28 -13.76 -3.63
C TRP A 149 -18.77 -14.16 -5.03
N TYR A 150 -17.64 -13.59 -5.46
CA TYR A 150 -16.98 -13.95 -6.71
C TYR A 150 -16.39 -15.37 -6.66
N PHE A 151 -15.71 -15.72 -5.55
CA PHE A 151 -15.11 -17.05 -5.37
C PHE A 151 -16.15 -18.17 -5.23
N LEU A 152 -17.28 -17.92 -4.55
CA LEU A 152 -18.37 -18.88 -4.42
C LEU A 152 -19.06 -19.20 -5.75
N ARG A 153 -18.99 -18.29 -6.73
CA ARG A 153 -19.57 -18.50 -8.07
C ARG A 153 -18.60 -19.18 -9.05
N ALA A 154 -17.29 -19.08 -8.81
CA ALA A 154 -16.26 -19.71 -9.64
C ALA A 154 -16.15 -21.24 -9.43
N HIS A 155 -16.70 -21.77 -8.33
CA HIS A 155 -16.71 -23.21 -7.99
C HIS A 155 -18.06 -23.91 -8.27
N LYS A 156 -18.98 -23.28 -9.01
CA LYS A 156 -20.19 -23.92 -9.58
C LYS A 156 -20.06 -23.98 -11.09
#